data_AF-A0A4Q5SSP4-F1
#
_entry.id   AF-A0A4Q5SSP4-F1
#
_cell.length_a   1.000
_cell.length_b   1.000
_cell.length_c   1.000
_cell.angle_alpha   90.00
_cell.angle_beta   90.00
_cell.angle_gamma   90.00
#
_symmetry.space_group_name_H-M   'P 1'
#
loop_
_entity.id
_entity.type
_entity.pdbx_description
1 polymer ?
#
loop_
_entity_poly.entity_id
_entity_poly.type
_entity_poly.pdbx_seq_one_letter_code
_entity_poly.pdbx_strand_id
1 'polypeptide(L)'
;MNLFKRYLGLVWMLLAPFVLFLLFAGALQNIDPAGLRDINKPVPWIIIIVVFTPIAIGLAIFGWYAWKGDYDRLPDSSGSLED
;
A
#
# COMPACT_ATOMS: atom_id res chain seq x y z
N MET A 1 12.86 -17.77 -3.46
CA MET A 1 12.58 -16.37 -3.91
C MET A 1 13.84 -15.66 -4.45
N ASN A 2 13.80 -15.09 -5.66
CA ASN A 2 14.96 -14.41 -6.26
C ASN A 2 15.14 -12.95 -5.76
N LEU A 3 16.36 -12.42 -5.87
CA LEU A 3 16.74 -11.07 -5.41
C LEU A 3 15.83 -9.95 -5.97
N PHE A 4 15.37 -10.09 -7.21
CA PHE A 4 14.42 -9.18 -7.84
C PHE A 4 13.08 -9.07 -7.08
N LYS A 5 12.51 -10.21 -6.66
CA LYS A 5 11.25 -10.27 -5.90
C LYS A 5 11.42 -9.64 -4.50
N ARG A 6 12.61 -9.77 -3.91
CA ARG A 6 12.96 -9.15 -2.62
C ARG A 6 13.02 -7.63 -2.71
N TYR A 7 13.63 -7.07 -3.76
CA TYR A 7 13.63 -5.62 -3.98
C TYR A 7 12.24 -5.05 -4.27
N LEU A 8 11.38 -5.80 -4.97
CA LEU A 8 9.97 -5.42 -5.13
C LEU A 8 9.26 -5.25 -3.78
N GLY A 9 9.56 -6.11 -2.79
CA GLY A 9 9.06 -5.93 -1.42
C GLY A 9 9.42 -4.57 -0.82
N LEU A 10 10.66 -4.11 -1.04
CA LEU A 10 11.11 -2.79 -0.58
C LEU A 10 10.41 -1.64 -1.31
N VAL A 11 10.15 -1.79 -2.61
CA VAL A 11 9.32 -0.84 -3.38
C VAL A 11 7.93 -0.73 -2.78
N TRP A 12 7.25 -1.86 -2.53
CA TRP A 12 5.90 -1.86 -1.92
C TRP A 12 5.89 -1.25 -0.51
N MET A 13 6.95 -1.48 0.27
CA MET A 13 7.10 -0.94 1.61
C MET A 13 7.20 0.58 1.62
N LEU A 14 7.89 1.19 0.65
CA LEU A 14 8.03 2.65 0.54
C LEU A 14 6.83 3.30 -0.17
N LEU A 15 6.24 2.60 -1.14
CA LEU A 15 5.09 3.09 -1.88
C LEU A 15 3.87 3.25 -0.96
N ALA A 16 3.67 2.34 -0.01
CA ALA A 16 2.55 2.38 0.94
C ALA A 16 2.45 3.70 1.74
N PRO A 17 3.46 4.11 2.53
CA PRO A 17 3.41 5.39 3.25
C PRO A 17 3.41 6.59 2.31
N PHE A 18 4.06 6.50 1.14
CA PHE A 18 4.07 7.58 0.16
C PHE A 18 2.69 7.85 -0.42
N VAL A 19 1.94 6.82 -0.80
CA VAL A 19 0.56 6.96 -1.30
C VAL A 19 -0.37 7.50 -0.22
N LEU A 20 -0.24 7.03 1.03
CA LEU A 20 -1.03 7.59 2.14
C LEU A 20 -0.73 9.08 2.34
N PHE A 21 0.55 9.46 2.34
CA PHE A 21 0.94 10.87 2.40
C PHE A 21 0.27 11.72 1.32
N LEU A 22 0.27 11.25 0.07
CA LEU A 22 -0.39 11.94 -1.05
C LEU A 22 -1.92 12.05 -0.86
N LEU A 23 -2.56 10.99 -0.34
CA LEU A 23 -4.00 11.02 -0.03
C LEU A 23 -4.34 12.04 1.05
N PHE A 24 -3.57 12.09 2.13
CA PHE A 24 -3.78 13.07 3.20
C PHE A 24 -3.49 14.50 2.72
N ALA A 25 -2.40 14.71 1.98
CA ALA A 25 -2.08 16.01 1.40
C ALA A 25 -3.17 16.48 0.42
N GLY A 26 -3.67 15.58 -0.43
CA GLY A 26 -4.78 15.83 -1.33
C GLY A 26 -6.06 16.21 -0.59
N ALA A 27 -6.40 15.50 0.50
CA ALA A 27 -7.57 15.81 1.31
C ALA A 27 -7.48 17.20 1.94
N LEU A 28 -6.32 17.54 2.52
CA LEU A 28 -6.08 18.86 3.12
C LEU A 28 -6.14 19.98 2.09
N GLN A 29 -5.67 19.75 0.87
CA GLN A 29 -5.67 20.76 -0.18
C GLN A 29 -7.06 20.98 -0.81
N ASN A 30 -7.87 19.92 -0.91
CA ASN A 30 -9.11 19.97 -1.68
C ASN A 30 -10.37 20.17 -0.82
N ILE A 31 -10.39 19.75 0.45
CA ILE A 31 -11.56 19.91 1.30
C ILE A 31 -11.78 21.40 1.57
N ASP A 32 -12.93 21.90 1.12
CA ASP A 32 -13.34 23.29 1.27
C ASP A 32 -14.84 23.34 1.60
N PRO A 33 -15.23 23.82 2.79
CA PRO A 33 -16.64 23.97 3.18
C PRO A 33 -17.45 24.87 2.24
N ALA A 34 -16.82 25.88 1.63
CA ALA A 34 -17.45 26.77 0.65
C ALA A 34 -17.47 26.17 -0.77
N GLY A 35 -16.75 25.05 -0.97
CA GLY A 35 -16.64 24.37 -2.25
C GLY A 35 -17.94 23.70 -2.69
N LEU A 36 -18.29 23.93 -3.95
CA LEU A 36 -19.49 23.38 -4.59
C LEU A 36 -19.25 22.04 -5.29
N ARG A 37 -18.00 21.62 -5.47
CA ARG A 37 -17.64 20.38 -6.17
C ARG A 37 -17.54 19.21 -5.19
N ASP A 38 -17.78 17.99 -5.66
CA ASP A 38 -17.69 16.79 -4.83
C ASP A 38 -16.30 16.58 -4.21
N ILE A 39 -15.24 16.98 -4.91
CA ILE A 39 -13.86 16.92 -4.41
C ILE A 39 -13.64 17.81 -3.18
N ASN A 40 -14.48 18.81 -2.95
CA ASN A 40 -14.42 19.68 -1.78
C ASN A 40 -15.13 19.10 -0.55
N LYS A 41 -15.97 18.07 -0.73
CA LYS A 41 -16.68 17.44 0.37
C LYS A 41 -15.73 16.51 1.12
N PRO A 42 -15.79 16.46 2.46
CA PRO A 42 -14.90 15.60 3.26
C PRO A 42 -15.24 14.12 3.13
N VAL A 43 -16.49 13.76 2.87
CA VAL A 43 -16.97 12.37 2.89
C VAL A 43 -16.23 11.46 1.90
N PRO A 44 -16.06 11.81 0.60
CA PRO A 44 -15.29 10.99 -0.33
C PRO A 44 -13.83 10.75 0.12
N TRP A 45 -13.16 11.78 0.61
CA TRP A 45 -11.78 11.67 1.11
C TRP A 45 -11.66 10.74 2.30
N ILE A 46 -12.58 10.84 3.26
CA ILE A 46 -12.60 9.96 4.45
C ILE A 46 -12.78 8.50 4.02
N ILE A 47 -13.71 8.22 3.10
CA ILE A 47 -13.94 6.84 2.62
C ILE A 47 -12.67 6.28 1.96
N ILE A 48 -12.03 7.06 1.07
CA ILE A 48 -10.80 6.64 0.39
C ILE A 48 -9.70 6.38 1.41
N ILE A 49 -9.43 7.31 2.33
CA ILE A 49 -8.37 7.16 3.33
C ILE A 49 -8.63 5.93 4.22
N VAL A 50 -9.87 5.71 4.67
CA VAL A 50 -10.24 4.58 5.53
C VAL A 50 -10.04 3.24 4.82
N VAL A 51 -10.35 3.14 3.52
CA VAL A 51 -10.17 1.90 2.76
C VAL A 51 -8.71 1.66 2.40
N PHE A 52 -7.99 2.69 1.98
CA PHE A 52 -6.61 2.54 1.51
C PHE A 52 -5.60 2.40 2.66
N THR A 53 -5.87 2.93 3.85
CA THR A 53 -4.98 2.81 5.02
C THR A 53 -4.68 1.35 5.41
N PRO A 54 -5.66 0.46 5.67
CA PRO A 54 -5.38 -0.92 6.02
C PRO A 54 -4.69 -1.70 4.88
N ILE A 55 -5.02 -1.38 3.62
CA ILE A 55 -4.36 -1.99 2.45
C ILE A 55 -2.88 -1.59 2.41
N ALA A 56 -2.58 -0.30 2.59
CA ALA A 56 -1.22 0.20 2.62
C ALA A 56 -0.42 -0.38 3.80
N ILE A 57 -1.02 -0.52 4.98
CA ILE A 57 -0.40 -1.19 6.13
C ILE A 57 -0.09 -2.65 5.78
N GLY A 58 -1.02 -3.38 5.17
CA GLY A 58 -0.80 -4.75 4.72
C GLY A 58 0.35 -4.86 3.72
N LEU A 59 0.42 -3.96 2.73
CA LEU A 59 1.51 -3.91 1.75
C LEU A 59 2.86 -3.55 2.39
N ALA A 60 2.87 -2.66 3.39
CA ALA A 60 4.09 -2.31 4.11
C ALA A 60 4.63 -3.49 4.93
N ILE A 61 3.75 -4.20 5.64
CA ILE A 61 4.10 -5.41 6.40
C ILE A 61 4.58 -6.53 5.45
N PHE A 62 3.88 -6.73 4.34
CA PHE A 62 4.29 -7.67 3.29
C PHE A 62 5.69 -7.34 2.75
N GLY A 63 5.92 -6.08 2.41
CA GLY A 63 7.21 -5.59 1.93
C GLY A 63 8.33 -5.81 2.96
N TRP A 64 8.03 -5.60 4.25
CA TRP A 64 8.97 -5.84 5.35
C TRP A 64 9.38 -7.31 5.45
N TYR A 65 8.43 -8.24 5.43
CA TYR A 65 8.71 -9.68 5.46
C TYR A 65 9.45 -10.15 4.19
N ALA A 66 9.12 -9.58 3.03
CA ALA A 66 9.86 -9.82 1.78
C ALA A 66 11.31 -9.37 1.89
N TRP A 67 11.57 -8.19 2.47
CA TRP A 67 12.92 -7.70 2.68
C TRP A 67 13.72 -8.53 3.68
N LYS A 68 13.07 -9.06 4.72
CA LYS A 68 13.71 -9.91 5.74
C LYS A 68 14.08 -11.31 5.20
N GLY A 69 13.52 -11.73 4.07
CA GLY A 69 13.75 -13.05 3.49
C GLY A 69 12.83 -14.13 4.08
N ASP A 70 11.75 -13.75 4.77
CA ASP A 70 10.81 -14.71 5.34
C ASP A 70 10.08 -15.53 4.24
N TYR A 71 10.00 -14.99 3.02
CA TYR A 71 9.46 -15.67 1.83
C TYR A 71 10.51 -16.46 1.03
N ASP A 72 11.79 -16.47 1.42
CA ASP A 72 12.85 -17.14 0.65
C ASP A 72 12.67 -18.66 0.61
N ARG A 73 11.95 -19.21 1.59
CA ARG A 73 11.74 -20.65 1.83
C ARG A 73 10.47 -21.18 1.17
N LEU A 74 9.70 -20.32 0.51
CA LEU A 74 8.48 -20.75 -0.16
C LEU A 74 8.80 -21.42 -1.49
N PRO A 75 8.08 -22.50 -1.84
CA PRO A 75 8.23 -23.14 -3.13
C PRO A 75 7.99 -22.13 -4.25
N ASP A 76 8.90 -22.12 -5.22
CA ASP A 76 8.90 -21.11 -6.28
C ASP A 76 7.77 -21.33 -7.32
N SER A 77 7.12 -22.50 -7.29
CA SER A 77 5.93 -22.84 -8.09
C SER A 77 5.00 -23.81 -7.34
N SER A 78 3.71 -23.81 -7.71
CA SER A 78 2.73 -24.74 -7.12
C SER A 78 3.04 -26.22 -7.41
N GLY A 79 3.78 -26.51 -8.49
CA GLY A 79 4.16 -27.87 -8.86
C GLY A 79 5.23 -28.49 -7.97
N SER A 80 6.04 -27.68 -7.26
CA SER A 80 7.04 -28.19 -6.32
C SER A 80 6.47 -28.48 -4.92
N LEU A 81 5.15 -28.62 -4.81
CA LEU A 81 4.44 -29.02 -3.58
C LEU A 81 4.10 -30.51 -3.56
N GLU A 82 4.20 -31.20 -4.71
CA GLU A 82 3.76 -32.58 -4.91
C GLU A 82 4.91 -33.61 -4.90
N ASP A 83 6.16 -33.15 -4.81
CA ASP A 83 7.39 -33.96 -4.65
C ASP A 83 7.95 -33.88 -3.21
#